data_AF-A0A132C9R1-F1
#
_entry.id   AF-A0A132C9R1-F1
#
_cell.length_a   1.000
_cell.length_b   1.000
_cell.length_c   1.000
_cell.angle_alpha   90.00
_cell.angle_beta   90.00
_cell.angle_gamma   90.00
#
_symmetry.space_group_name_H-M   'P 1'
#
loop_
_entity.id
_entity.type
_entity.pdbx_description
1 polymer ?
#
loop_
_entity_poly.entity_id
_entity_poly.type
_entity_poly.pdbx_seq_one_letter_code
_entity_poly.pdbx_strand_id
1 'polypeptide(L)'
;MSQYIIEYAAQKNFAIGVTDKMAGKSVVLLDLRKNPDPSKYIWEVQDDFTIALHSSSDNLIIDAANLTDQSPLILSTYDPDNVTKTQKWRYKDSFFKNDTNTKYCIDLDNRKVSDGSTIWVYTSNGSPAQQWILSPYSSQFVEQLTNLK
;
A
#
# COMPACT_ATOMS: atom_id res chain seq x y z
N MET A 1 -14.92 -2.16 -9.17
CA MET A 1 -14.44 -2.43 -7.80
C MET A 1 -14.31 -1.10 -7.08
N SER A 2 -14.43 -1.08 -5.76
CA SER A 2 -14.26 0.17 -4.99
C SER A 2 -12.79 0.58 -4.99
N GLN A 3 -12.53 1.86 -5.21
CA GLN A 3 -11.19 2.44 -5.24
C GLN A 3 -10.89 3.12 -3.91
N TYR A 4 -9.64 3.05 -3.49
CA TYR A 4 -9.20 3.54 -2.19
C TYR A 4 -7.88 4.28 -2.25
N ILE A 5 -7.71 5.18 -1.29
CA ILE A 5 -6.44 5.72 -0.85
C ILE A 5 -6.07 5.01 0.45
N ILE A 6 -4.85 4.47 0.54
CA ILE A 6 -4.35 3.84 1.76
C ILE A 6 -3.49 4.85 2.50
N GLU A 7 -4.10 5.65 3.36
CA GLU A 7 -3.43 6.72 4.10
C GLU A 7 -2.64 6.16 5.28
N TYR A 8 -1.53 6.83 5.61
CA TYR A 8 -0.82 6.60 6.86
C TYR A 8 -1.62 7.16 8.02
N ALA A 9 -2.01 6.31 8.97
CA ALA A 9 -2.99 6.68 10.00
C ALA A 9 -2.52 7.84 10.90
N ALA A 10 -1.21 7.95 11.16
CA ALA A 10 -0.67 9.01 12.00
C ALA A 10 -0.53 10.35 11.24
N GLN A 11 -0.56 10.35 9.90
CA GLN A 11 -0.42 11.57 9.10
C GLN A 11 -1.06 11.43 7.71
N LYS A 12 -2.29 11.93 7.57
CA LYS A 12 -3.20 11.70 6.44
C LYS A 12 -2.77 12.27 5.08
N ASN A 13 -1.83 13.23 5.04
CA ASN A 13 -1.26 13.71 3.78
C ASN A 13 -0.16 12.78 3.22
N PHE A 14 0.06 11.63 3.85
CA PHE A 14 0.89 10.55 3.33
C PHE A 14 0.05 9.31 3.05
N ALA A 15 0.36 8.62 1.95
CA ALA A 15 -0.31 7.38 1.58
C ALA A 15 0.67 6.37 1.01
N ILE A 16 0.29 5.09 1.04
CA ILE A 16 0.98 4.05 0.29
C ILE A 16 0.78 4.34 -1.19
N GLY A 17 1.87 4.39 -1.94
CA GLY A 17 1.88 4.54 -3.37
C GLY A 17 3.07 3.85 -4.00
N VAL A 18 3.37 4.20 -5.24
CA VAL A 18 4.46 3.57 -6.00
C VAL A 18 5.38 4.60 -6.60
N THR A 19 6.66 4.22 -6.73
CA THR A 19 7.66 5.06 -7.42
C THR A 19 7.32 5.21 -8.91
N ASP A 20 6.87 4.12 -9.53
CA ASP A 20 6.51 4.01 -10.94
C ASP A 20 5.53 2.84 -11.13
N LYS A 21 4.77 2.84 -12.23
CA LYS A 21 3.63 1.96 -12.49
C LYS A 21 4.02 0.73 -13.32
N MET A 22 5.18 0.15 -13.01
CA MET A 22 5.73 -1.03 -13.69
C MET A 22 6.05 -2.14 -12.69
N ALA A 23 6.04 -3.39 -13.14
CA ALA A 23 6.48 -4.52 -12.33
C ALA A 23 7.92 -4.33 -11.80
N GLY A 24 8.17 -4.82 -10.59
CA GLY A 24 9.43 -4.70 -9.86
C GLY A 24 9.65 -3.34 -9.19
N LYS A 25 8.75 -2.36 -9.36
CA LYS A 25 8.89 -1.03 -8.76
C LYS A 25 8.45 -1.01 -7.30
N SER A 26 9.15 -0.19 -6.52
CA SER A 26 8.94 -0.12 -5.07
C SER A 26 7.59 0.50 -4.71
N VAL A 27 6.94 -0.12 -3.74
CA VAL A 27 5.84 0.46 -2.96
C VAL A 27 6.46 1.31 -1.85
N VAL A 28 6.03 2.56 -1.75
CA VAL A 28 6.63 3.57 -0.89
C VAL A 28 5.55 4.43 -0.22
N LEU A 29 5.94 5.16 0.81
CA LEU A 29 5.14 6.22 1.37
C LEU A 29 5.30 7.50 0.53
N LEU A 30 4.22 8.00 -0.04
CA LEU A 30 4.23 9.26 -0.81
C LEU A 30 3.70 10.40 0.05
N ASP A 31 4.38 11.55 0.03
CA ASP A 31 3.77 12.82 0.46
C ASP A 31 2.87 13.28 -0.68
N LEU A 32 1.55 13.26 -0.47
CA LEU A 32 0.57 13.55 -1.52
C LEU A 32 0.67 14.99 -2.03
N ARG A 33 1.21 15.92 -1.23
CA ARG A 33 1.44 17.31 -1.63
C ARG A 33 2.55 17.43 -2.67
N LYS A 34 3.50 16.48 -2.68
CA LYS A 34 4.60 16.39 -3.66
C LYS A 34 4.28 15.50 -4.83
N ASN A 35 3.31 14.60 -4.66
CA ASN A 35 2.89 13.62 -5.66
C ASN A 35 1.40 13.81 -5.97
N PRO A 36 1.01 14.87 -6.72
CA PRO A 36 -0.39 15.16 -6.99
C PRO A 36 -1.03 14.18 -7.99
N ASP A 37 -0.26 13.35 -8.70
CA ASP A 37 -0.78 12.35 -9.66
C ASP A 37 -1.40 11.15 -8.93
N PRO A 38 -2.75 11.02 -8.91
CA PRO A 38 -3.42 9.95 -8.18
C PRO A 38 -3.22 8.56 -8.79
N SER A 39 -2.73 8.49 -10.03
CA SER A 39 -2.47 7.20 -10.69
C SER A 39 -1.44 6.35 -9.92
N LYS A 40 -0.62 6.94 -9.06
CA LYS A 40 0.41 6.25 -8.26
C LYS A 40 -0.05 5.73 -6.89
N TYR A 41 -1.27 6.00 -6.45
CA TYR A 41 -1.71 5.67 -5.09
C TYR A 41 -3.21 5.38 -4.95
N ILE A 42 -3.91 5.15 -6.07
CA ILE A 42 -5.26 4.58 -6.05
C ILE A 42 -5.15 3.06 -6.09
N TRP A 43 -5.73 2.41 -5.09
CA TRP A 43 -5.70 0.96 -4.90
C TRP A 43 -7.10 0.36 -4.97
N GLU A 44 -7.19 -0.87 -5.45
CA GLU A 44 -8.37 -1.72 -5.40
C GLU A 44 -8.05 -2.92 -4.50
N VAL A 45 -8.79 -3.07 -3.41
CA VAL A 45 -8.69 -4.26 -2.55
C VAL A 45 -9.62 -5.33 -3.12
N GLN A 46 -9.06 -6.46 -3.53
CA GLN A 46 -9.78 -7.54 -4.23
C GLN A 46 -10.27 -8.62 -3.25
N ASP A 47 -11.22 -9.45 -3.69
CA ASP A 47 -11.84 -10.50 -2.86
C ASP A 47 -10.86 -11.61 -2.44
N ASP A 48 -9.77 -11.77 -3.17
CA ASP A 48 -8.68 -12.72 -2.89
C ASP A 48 -7.58 -12.14 -1.98
N PHE A 49 -7.82 -10.94 -1.44
CA PHE A 49 -6.93 -10.15 -0.58
C PHE A 49 -5.70 -9.58 -1.29
N THR A 50 -5.63 -9.59 -2.61
CA THR A 50 -4.62 -8.80 -3.31
C THR A 50 -5.00 -7.31 -3.33
N ILE A 51 -4.00 -6.45 -3.48
CA ILE A 51 -4.18 -4.99 -3.54
C ILE A 51 -3.65 -4.52 -4.89
N ALA A 52 -4.55 -4.24 -5.83
CA ALA A 52 -4.24 -3.87 -7.20
C ALA A 52 -4.06 -2.35 -7.36
N LEU A 53 -3.06 -1.94 -8.13
CA LEU A 53 -2.90 -0.55 -8.53
C LEU A 53 -3.89 -0.25 -9.66
N HIS A 54 -4.87 0.63 -9.39
CA HIS A 54 -5.99 0.89 -10.29
C HIS A 54 -5.54 1.30 -11.71
N SER A 55 -4.50 2.12 -11.82
CA SER A 55 -4.08 2.72 -13.10
C SER A 55 -3.00 1.93 -13.85
N SER A 56 -2.70 0.70 -13.42
CA SER A 56 -1.67 -0.12 -14.06
C SER A 56 -2.18 -0.75 -15.36
N SER A 57 -1.40 -0.66 -16.43
CA SER A 57 -1.70 -1.36 -17.70
C SER A 57 -1.50 -2.88 -17.60
N ASP A 58 -0.72 -3.31 -16.61
CA ASP A 58 -0.21 -4.68 -16.50
C ASP A 58 -0.86 -5.46 -15.35
N ASN A 59 -2.01 -4.99 -14.84
CA ASN A 59 -2.70 -5.56 -13.67
C ASN A 59 -1.73 -5.80 -12.49
N LEU A 60 -1.09 -4.74 -12.02
CA LEU A 60 -0.06 -4.83 -10.99
C LEU A 60 -0.68 -4.82 -9.59
N ILE A 61 -0.15 -5.67 -8.71
CA ILE A 61 -0.56 -5.80 -7.31
C ILE A 61 0.63 -5.62 -6.36
N ILE A 62 0.34 -5.28 -5.10
CA ILE A 62 1.35 -5.27 -4.03
C ILE A 62 1.82 -6.71 -3.73
N ASP A 63 3.12 -6.90 -3.74
CA ASP A 63 3.78 -8.18 -3.45
C ASP A 63 5.02 -7.97 -2.58
N ALA A 64 5.45 -9.03 -1.90
CA ALA A 64 6.71 -9.09 -1.18
C ALA A 64 7.57 -10.19 -1.78
N ALA A 65 8.89 -10.00 -1.83
CA ALA A 65 9.79 -11.09 -2.21
C ALA A 65 9.67 -12.29 -1.24
N ASN A 66 9.55 -12.01 0.07
CA ASN A 66 9.40 -13.01 1.13
C ASN A 66 8.58 -12.48 2.31
N LEU A 67 8.02 -13.39 3.12
CA LEU A 67 7.40 -13.07 4.41
C LEU A 67 8.41 -13.12 5.55
N THR A 68 9.33 -12.16 5.54
CA THR A 68 10.34 -11.94 6.59
C THR A 68 10.43 -10.46 6.89
N ASP A 69 10.92 -10.13 8.09
CA ASP A 69 11.15 -8.73 8.46
C ASP A 69 12.03 -8.02 7.43
N GLN A 70 11.68 -6.76 7.16
CA GLN A 70 12.39 -5.84 6.27
C GLN A 70 12.37 -6.21 4.78
N SER A 71 11.58 -7.21 4.36
CA SER A 71 11.36 -7.46 2.93
C SER A 71 10.58 -6.30 2.32
N PRO A 72 11.12 -5.55 1.34
CA PRO A 72 10.40 -4.44 0.73
C PRO A 72 9.17 -4.93 -0.03
N LEU A 73 8.13 -4.09 -0.09
CA LEU A 73 6.98 -4.31 -0.96
C LEU A 73 7.26 -3.71 -2.35
N ILE A 74 6.81 -4.43 -3.38
CA ILE A 74 6.95 -4.07 -4.80
C ILE A 74 5.63 -4.26 -5.53
N LEU A 75 5.56 -3.76 -6.77
CA LEU A 75 4.55 -4.17 -7.73
C LEU A 75 4.96 -5.47 -8.43
N SER A 76 4.07 -6.45 -8.45
CA SER A 76 4.19 -7.67 -9.26
C SER A 76 2.98 -7.81 -10.18
N THR A 77 3.12 -8.60 -11.24
CA THR A 77 1.99 -8.98 -12.11
C THR A 77 0.99 -9.83 -11.33
N TYR A 78 -0.30 -9.53 -11.49
CA TYR A 78 -1.38 -10.35 -10.97
C TYR A 78 -1.67 -11.51 -11.92
N ASP A 79 -1.62 -12.73 -11.39
CA ASP A 79 -2.11 -13.94 -12.04
C ASP A 79 -3.22 -14.55 -11.16
N PRO A 80 -4.51 -14.39 -11.53
CA PRO A 80 -5.63 -14.86 -10.72
C PRO A 80 -5.65 -16.38 -10.52
N ASP A 81 -5.01 -17.14 -11.41
CA ASP A 81 -4.94 -18.60 -11.30
C ASP A 81 -3.81 -19.04 -10.36
N ASN A 82 -2.85 -18.17 -10.05
CA ASN A 82 -1.63 -18.50 -9.30
C ASN A 82 -1.25 -17.44 -8.24
N VAL A 83 -2.23 -16.86 -7.55
CA VAL A 83 -1.98 -15.84 -6.52
C VAL A 83 -1.15 -16.41 -5.37
N THR A 84 0.04 -15.85 -5.16
CA THR A 84 0.99 -16.36 -4.15
C THR A 84 0.63 -15.90 -2.74
N LYS A 85 1.28 -16.51 -1.74
CA LYS A 85 1.09 -16.11 -0.33
C LYS A 85 1.58 -14.69 -0.06
N THR A 86 2.63 -14.23 -0.73
CA THR A 86 3.24 -12.90 -0.52
C THR A 86 2.41 -11.75 -1.12
N GLN A 87 1.43 -12.09 -1.96
CA GLN A 87 0.54 -11.16 -2.65
C GLN A 87 -0.76 -10.86 -1.88
N LYS A 88 -1.02 -11.58 -0.78
CA LYS A 88 -2.31 -11.53 -0.06
C LYS A 88 -2.22 -10.73 1.24
N TRP A 89 -2.94 -9.61 1.31
CA TRP A 89 -2.93 -8.64 2.39
C TRP A 89 -4.35 -8.27 2.81
N ARG A 90 -4.79 -8.81 3.94
CA ARG A 90 -6.12 -8.55 4.50
C ARG A 90 -6.11 -7.28 5.34
N TYR A 91 -6.96 -6.32 4.99
CA TYR A 91 -7.25 -5.17 5.84
C TYR A 91 -8.22 -5.52 6.96
N LYS A 92 -7.84 -5.30 8.21
CA LYS A 92 -8.70 -5.44 9.39
C LYS A 92 -8.15 -4.61 10.56
N ASP A 93 -9.03 -3.93 11.29
CA ASP A 93 -8.68 -3.18 12.51
C ASP A 93 -7.52 -2.18 12.30
N SER A 94 -7.49 -1.50 11.14
CA SER A 94 -6.42 -0.59 10.69
C SER A 94 -5.08 -1.23 10.31
N PHE A 95 -5.00 -2.56 10.18
CA PHE A 95 -3.80 -3.26 9.74
C PHE A 95 -4.02 -3.98 8.41
N PHE A 96 -3.01 -3.95 7.53
CA PHE A 96 -2.90 -4.91 6.43
C PHE A 96 -1.99 -6.05 6.85
N LYS A 97 -2.58 -7.18 7.25
CA LYS A 97 -1.82 -8.38 7.63
C LYS A 97 -1.78 -9.35 6.47
N ASN A 98 -0.68 -10.10 6.35
CA ASN A 98 -0.64 -11.17 5.37
C ASN A 98 -1.75 -12.20 5.68
N ASP A 99 -2.51 -12.58 4.66
CA ASP A 99 -3.69 -13.42 4.85
C ASP A 99 -3.33 -14.84 5.33
N THR A 100 -2.19 -15.36 4.87
CA THR A 100 -1.76 -16.73 5.16
C THR A 100 -0.81 -16.84 6.34
N ASN A 101 -0.18 -15.73 6.74
CA ASN A 101 0.72 -15.66 7.88
C ASN A 101 0.58 -14.31 8.60
N THR A 102 -0.41 -14.24 9.49
CA THR A 102 -0.79 -13.02 10.22
C THR A 102 0.27 -12.50 11.19
N LYS A 103 1.41 -13.20 11.33
CA LYS A 103 2.62 -12.68 11.98
C LYS A 103 3.15 -11.43 11.25
N TYR A 104 2.95 -11.33 9.94
CA TYR A 104 3.52 -10.26 9.12
C TYR A 104 2.47 -9.27 8.63
N CYS A 105 2.85 -8.00 8.54
CA CYS A 105 2.00 -6.91 8.05
C CYS A 105 2.77 -5.91 7.20
N ILE A 106 2.02 -5.05 6.52
CA ILE A 106 2.54 -3.87 5.82
C ILE A 106 2.94 -2.81 6.86
N ASP A 107 4.19 -2.39 6.81
CA ASP A 107 4.85 -1.54 7.80
C ASP A 107 5.61 -0.40 7.11
N LEU A 108 5.65 0.78 7.73
CA LEU A 108 6.48 1.91 7.33
C LEU A 108 7.86 1.82 7.98
N ASP A 109 8.91 1.67 7.17
CA ASP A 109 10.29 1.54 7.63
C ASP A 109 10.67 2.60 8.67
N ASN A 110 10.99 2.12 9.88
CA ASN A 110 11.42 2.92 11.02
C ASN A 110 10.47 4.08 11.39
N ARG A 111 9.19 4.03 10.98
CA ARG A 111 8.25 5.17 11.04
C ARG A 111 8.81 6.43 10.38
N LYS A 112 9.64 6.27 9.36
CA LYS A 112 10.24 7.39 8.65
C LYS A 112 9.18 8.09 7.79
N VAL A 113 8.52 9.10 8.34
CA VAL A 113 7.49 9.87 7.60
C VAL A 113 8.17 10.86 6.65
N SER A 114 8.60 10.35 5.49
CA SER A 114 9.17 11.15 4.41
C SER A 114 8.75 10.59 3.06
N ASP A 115 8.71 11.47 2.06
CA ASP A 115 8.40 11.09 0.69
C ASP A 115 9.41 10.05 0.18
N GLY A 116 8.89 8.96 -0.38
CA GLY A 116 9.69 7.83 -0.87
C GLY A 116 10.18 6.86 0.21
N SER A 117 9.76 7.01 1.48
CA SER A 117 10.11 6.04 2.53
C SER A 117 9.63 4.64 2.17
N THR A 118 10.44 3.63 2.52
CA THR A 118 10.14 2.24 2.20
C THR A 118 8.91 1.75 2.96
N ILE A 119 8.01 1.09 2.21
CA ILE A 119 6.98 0.24 2.78
C ILE A 119 7.47 -1.21 2.65
N TRP A 120 7.44 -1.93 3.75
CA TRP A 120 8.02 -3.28 3.83
C TRP A 120 7.14 -4.23 4.66
N VAL A 121 7.53 -5.49 4.65
CA VAL A 121 6.98 -6.51 5.52
C VAL A 121 7.69 -6.44 6.87
N TYR A 122 6.92 -6.43 7.96
CA TYR A 122 7.48 -6.56 9.29
C TYR A 122 6.59 -7.38 10.21
N THR A 123 7.19 -7.96 11.24
CA THR A 123 6.46 -8.66 12.30
C THR A 123 5.48 -7.71 12.96
N SER A 124 4.21 -8.13 13.02
CA SER A 124 3.12 -7.41 13.64
C SER A 124 3.44 -7.10 15.10
N ASN A 125 3.56 -5.81 15.40
CA ASN A 125 3.88 -5.29 16.73
C ASN A 125 2.90 -4.19 17.19
N GLY A 126 1.92 -3.83 16.34
CA GLY A 126 0.86 -2.88 16.68
C GLY A 126 1.30 -1.41 16.70
N SER A 127 2.54 -1.13 16.34
CA SER A 127 3.07 0.24 16.33
C SER A 127 2.36 1.13 15.31
N PRO A 128 2.49 2.47 15.43
CA PRO A 128 1.98 3.38 14.42
C PRO A 128 2.56 3.16 13.01
N ALA A 129 3.66 2.42 12.85
CA ALA A 129 4.21 2.07 11.53
C ALA A 129 3.28 1.17 10.71
N GLN A 130 2.38 0.44 11.38
CA GLN A 130 1.57 -0.63 10.81
C GLN A 130 0.10 -0.24 10.65
N GLN A 131 -0.24 1.00 11.00
CA GLN A 131 -1.60 1.50 11.05
C GLN A 131 -1.92 2.33 9.82
N TRP A 132 -2.96 1.92 9.11
CA TRP A 132 -3.39 2.48 7.84
C TRP A 132 -4.88 2.83 7.91
N ILE A 133 -5.29 3.81 7.11
CA ILE A 133 -6.70 4.16 6.91
C ILE A 133 -7.04 3.84 5.45
N LEU A 134 -8.07 3.02 5.26
CA LEU A 134 -8.59 2.70 3.93
C LEU A 134 -9.75 3.66 3.60
N SER A 135 -9.45 4.75 2.90
CA SER A 135 -10.43 5.79 2.56
C SER A 135 -10.93 5.62 1.13
N PRO A 136 -12.25 5.65 0.89
CA PRO A 136 -12.79 5.62 -0.47
C PRO A 136 -12.23 6.76 -1.32
N TYR A 137 -11.79 6.43 -2.53
CA TYR A 137 -11.31 7.44 -3.47
C TYR A 137 -12.45 8.32 -3.97
N SER A 138 -12.17 9.62 -4.03
CA SER A 138 -12.86 10.58 -4.88
C SER A 138 -11.88 11.71 -5.25
N SER A 139 -12.08 12.35 -6.39
CA SER A 139 -11.23 13.47 -6.82
C SER A 139 -11.24 14.60 -5.79
N GLN A 140 -12.39 14.90 -5.18
CA GLN A 140 -12.52 15.92 -4.14
C GLN A 140 -11.74 15.54 -2.88
N PHE A 141 -11.75 14.26 -2.50
CA PHE A 141 -10.98 13.80 -1.34
C PHE A 141 -9.48 13.92 -1.57
N VAL A 142 -8.99 13.54 -2.76
CA VAL A 142 -7.57 13.72 -3.12
C VAL A 142 -7.19 15.20 -3.09
N GLU A 143 -8.01 16.08 -3.66
CA GLU A 143 -7.77 17.53 -3.61
C GLU A 143 -7.69 18.07 -2.17
N GLN A 144 -8.48 17.53 -1.24
CA GLN A 144 -8.37 17.89 0.17
C GLN A 144 -7.02 17.44 0.76
N LEU A 145 -6.61 16.20 0.51
CA LEU A 145 -5.36 15.64 1.05
C LEU A 145 -4.11 16.36 0.52
N THR A 146 -4.09 16.74 -0.75
CA THR A 146 -2.96 17.43 -1.38
C THR A 146 -2.83 18.90 -0.94
N ASN A 147 -3.89 19.48 -0.35
CA ASN A 147 -3.92 20.84 0.17
C ASN A 147 -3.81 20.93 1.70
N LEU A 148 -3.65 19.79 2.40
CA LEU A 148 -3.40 19.79 3.85
C LEU A 148 -2.08 20.50 4.16
N LYS A 149 -2.13 21.49 5.07
CA LYS A 149 -0.95 22.24 5.53
C LYS A 149 -0.10 21.40 6.48
#